data_AF-A0A3Q3AUW1-F1
#
_entry.id   AF-A0A3Q3AUW1-F1
#
_cell.length_a   1.000
_cell.length_b   1.000
_cell.length_c   1.000
_cell.angle_alpha   90.00
_cell.angle_beta   90.00
_cell.angle_gamma   90.00
#
_symmetry.space_group_name_H-M   'P 1'
#
loop_
_entity.id
_entity.type
_entity.pdbx_description
1 polymer ?
#
loop_
_entity_poly.entity_id
_entity_poly.type
_entity_poly.pdbx_seq_one_letter_code
_entity_poly.pdbx_strand_id
1 'polypeptide(L)'
;MRNICIFVCLLLVLPLVCVQQSSLGPVNFIYYKKYMTWKDAQSFCREKHTDLVTIKDENENQAFTSIKGWLGLYRENSNSPWKWSRGDENATFLSWADNGKLS
;
A
#
# COMPACT_ATOMS: atom_id res chain seq x y z
N MET A 1 -9.50 -20.25 5.85
CA MET A 1 -8.72 -21.49 5.66
C MET A 1 -8.56 -21.67 4.16
N ARG A 2 -7.38 -21.44 3.58
CA ARG A 2 -7.19 -21.36 2.13
C ARG A 2 -6.35 -22.53 1.65
N ASN A 3 -7.00 -23.53 1.06
CA ASN A 3 -6.33 -24.62 0.34
C ASN A 3 -6.02 -24.11 -1.08
N ILE A 4 -4.75 -24.24 -1.48
CA ILE A 4 -4.26 -23.90 -2.81
C ILE A 4 -4.27 -25.20 -3.65
N CYS A 5 -4.95 -25.20 -4.79
CA CYS A 5 -4.76 -26.20 -5.84
C CYS A 5 -3.74 -25.67 -6.86
N ILE A 6 -2.57 -26.30 -6.93
CA ILE A 6 -1.66 -26.21 -8.07
C ILE A 6 -1.86 -27.48 -8.87
N PHE A 7 -2.42 -27.39 -10.08
CA PHE A 7 -2.07 -28.30 -11.16
C PHE A 7 -2.11 -27.52 -12.48
N VAL A 8 -0.92 -27.26 -12.99
CA VAL A 8 -0.62 -26.67 -14.30
C VAL A 8 -1.08 -27.64 -15.39
N CYS A 9 -1.87 -27.17 -16.37
CA CYS A 9 -1.78 -27.51 -17.80
C CYS A 9 -3.05 -27.11 -18.53
N LEU A 10 -3.01 -26.03 -19.30
CA LEU A 10 -3.47 -25.99 -20.70
C LEU A 10 -3.19 -24.59 -21.26
N LEU A 11 -2.01 -24.47 -21.85
CA LEU A 11 -1.71 -23.49 -22.90
C LEU A 11 -2.79 -23.66 -23.99
N LEU A 12 -3.46 -22.56 -24.38
CA LEU A 12 -4.06 -22.26 -25.70
C LEU A 12 -5.32 -21.37 -25.59
N VAL A 13 -5.18 -20.11 -25.13
CA VAL A 13 -5.79 -18.95 -25.80
C VAL A 13 -5.18 -17.66 -25.23
N LEU A 14 -4.46 -16.89 -26.07
CA LEU A 14 -4.26 -15.46 -25.85
C LEU A 14 -5.60 -14.75 -26.18
N PRO A 15 -5.97 -13.72 -25.42
CA PRO A 15 -5.40 -12.41 -25.69
C PRO A 15 -4.65 -11.88 -24.47
N LEU A 16 -3.83 -10.86 -24.73
CA LEU A 16 -3.29 -9.94 -23.74
C LEU A 16 -4.42 -9.37 -22.88
N VAL A 17 -4.85 -10.13 -21.89
CA VAL A 17 -5.44 -9.58 -20.68
C VAL A 17 -4.34 -9.77 -19.67
N CYS A 18 -3.45 -8.79 -19.64
CA CYS A 18 -2.87 -8.41 -18.37
C CYS A 18 -4.08 -8.34 -17.43
N VAL A 19 -4.23 -9.33 -16.56
CA VAL A 19 -5.08 -9.16 -15.38
C VAL A 19 -4.30 -8.12 -14.59
N GLN A 20 -4.46 -6.85 -14.99
CA GLN A 20 -4.47 -5.77 -14.06
C GLN A 20 -5.50 -6.26 -13.06
N GLN A 21 -5.00 -6.81 -11.95
CA GLN A 21 -5.80 -6.98 -10.77
C GLN A 21 -6.05 -5.54 -10.30
N SER A 22 -6.88 -4.82 -11.06
CA SER A 22 -7.50 -3.60 -10.64
C SER A 22 -8.22 -4.03 -9.39
N SER A 23 -7.68 -3.59 -8.25
CA SER A 23 -8.16 -3.90 -6.92
C SER A 23 -9.51 -3.21 -6.70
N LEU A 24 -10.49 -3.50 -7.56
CA LEU A 24 -11.88 -3.04 -7.54
C LEU A 24 -12.70 -3.81 -6.50
N GLY A 25 -12.05 -4.17 -5.39
CA GLY A 25 -12.73 -4.50 -4.15
C GLY A 25 -12.75 -3.25 -3.27
N PRO A 26 -13.78 -3.05 -2.43
CA PRO A 26 -13.78 -1.96 -1.46
C PRO A 26 -12.52 -2.05 -0.58
N VAL A 27 -11.70 -0.99 -0.60
CA VAL A 27 -10.51 -0.90 0.25
C VAL A 27 -10.98 -0.60 1.67
N ASN A 28 -10.79 -1.55 2.59
CA ASN A 28 -11.07 -1.36 4.00
C ASN A 28 -9.79 -0.95 4.73
N PHE A 29 -9.85 0.17 5.45
CA PHE A 29 -8.74 0.66 6.26
C PHE A 29 -8.98 0.30 7.73
N ILE A 30 -7.95 -0.25 8.39
CA ILE A 30 -7.99 -0.60 9.82
C ILE A 30 -6.89 0.17 10.54
N TYR A 31 -7.28 0.98 11.51
CA TYR A 31 -6.37 1.77 12.31
C TYR A 31 -5.96 1.04 13.59
N TYR A 32 -4.65 1.02 13.86
CA TYR A 32 -4.07 0.45 15.08
C TYR A 32 -3.41 1.54 15.92
N LYS A 33 -3.94 1.78 17.13
CA LYS A 33 -3.34 2.72 18.09
C LYS A 33 -2.16 2.08 18.82
N LYS A 34 -1.04 1.86 18.11
CA LYS A 34 0.21 1.29 18.65
C LYS A 34 1.41 2.13 18.25
N TYR A 35 2.32 2.37 19.19
CA TYR A 35 3.58 3.04 18.90
C TYR A 35 4.59 2.01 18.38
N MET A 36 4.98 2.15 17.13
CA MET A 36 5.89 1.25 16.41
C MET A 36 6.82 2.07 15.51
N THR A 37 8.01 1.54 15.18
CA THR A 37 8.80 2.11 14.09
C THR A 37 8.09 1.88 12.76
N TRP A 38 8.45 2.63 11.71
CA TRP A 38 7.85 2.44 10.38
C TRP A 38 8.00 0.99 9.89
N LYS A 39 9.19 0.40 10.08
CA LYS A 39 9.50 -0.98 9.66
C LYS A 39 8.68 -2.02 10.42
N ASP A 40 8.51 -1.82 11.73
CA ASP A 40 7.69 -2.71 12.55
C ASP A 40 6.21 -2.59 12.20
N ALA A 41 5.73 -1.37 11.97
CA ALA A 41 4.35 -1.12 11.54
C ALA A 41 4.06 -1.76 10.17
N GLN A 42 4.99 -1.64 9.22
CA GLN A 42 4.89 -2.31 7.92
C GLN A 42 4.82 -3.82 8.07
N SER A 43 5.74 -4.40 8.85
CA SER A 43 5.79 -5.85 9.08
C SER A 43 4.52 -6.35 9.74
N PHE A 44 4.03 -5.62 10.76
CA PHE A 44 2.78 -5.90 11.44
C PHE A 44 1.56 -5.86 10.50
N CYS A 45 1.49 -4.84 9.63
CA CYS A 45 0.42 -4.73 8.64
C CYS A 45 0.48 -5.84 7.58
N ARG A 46 1.67 -6.27 7.15
CA ARG A 46 1.84 -7.41 6.22
C ARG A 46 1.53 -8.76 6.85
N GLU A 47 1.74 -8.89 8.17
CA GLU A 47 1.38 -10.11 8.92
C GLU A 47 -0.15 -10.25 9.04
N LYS A 48 -0.86 -9.14 9.29
CA LYS A 48 -2.31 -9.17 9.55
C LYS A 48 -3.20 -8.84 8.36
N HIS A 49 -2.71 -8.04 7.42
CA HIS A 49 -3.45 -7.48 6.29
C HIS A 49 -2.61 -7.53 5.00
N THR A 50 -2.67 -6.49 4.16
CA THR A 50 -1.84 -6.41 2.95
C THR A 50 -0.56 -5.61 3.18
N ASP A 51 -0.66 -4.35 3.56
CA ASP A 51 0.49 -3.45 3.81
C ASP A 51 0.00 -2.21 4.57
N LEU A 52 0.90 -1.26 4.87
CA LEU A 52 0.53 0.10 5.24
C LEU A 52 -0.23 0.80 4.11
N VAL A 53 -0.99 1.83 4.47
CA VAL A 53 -1.87 2.57 3.56
C VAL A 53 -1.06 3.29 2.47
N THR A 54 -1.54 3.16 1.23
CA THR A 54 -1.13 3.97 0.08
C THR A 54 -2.23 5.00 -0.17
N ILE A 55 -1.86 6.26 -0.35
CA ILE A 55 -2.79 7.34 -0.70
C ILE A 55 -2.56 7.70 -2.16
N LYS A 56 -3.59 7.55 -2.99
CA LYS A 56 -3.48 7.73 -4.45
C LYS A 56 -3.97 9.08 -4.93
N ASP A 57 -4.86 9.72 -4.16
CA ASP A 57 -5.47 11.00 -4.52
C ASP A 57 -5.93 11.79 -3.29
N GLU A 58 -6.41 13.01 -3.54
CA GLU A 58 -6.88 13.93 -2.50
C GLU A 58 -8.13 13.42 -1.77
N ASN A 59 -8.99 12.65 -2.44
CA ASN A 59 -10.19 12.11 -1.80
C ASN A 59 -9.82 11.06 -0.74
N GLU A 60 -8.86 10.18 -1.05
CA GLU A 60 -8.28 9.28 -0.06
C GLU A 60 -7.56 10.06 1.04
N ASN A 61 -6.80 11.10 0.70
CA ASN A 61 -6.08 11.94 1.66
C ASN A 61 -6.98 12.54 2.73
N GLN A 62 -8.16 13.04 2.34
CA GLN A 62 -9.13 13.63 3.26
C GLN A 62 -9.53 12.68 4.40
N ALA A 63 -9.61 11.37 4.13
CA ALA A 63 -9.94 10.37 5.13
C ALA A 63 -8.84 10.19 6.21
N PHE A 64 -7.60 10.59 5.91
CA PHE A 64 -6.44 10.44 6.81
C PHE A 64 -5.95 11.75 7.44
N THR A 65 -6.54 12.91 7.07
CA THR A 65 -6.14 14.24 7.58
C THR A 65 -6.15 14.38 9.12
N SER A 66 -7.01 13.61 9.81
CA SER A 66 -7.13 13.64 11.27
C SER A 66 -6.40 12.49 11.98
N ILE A 67 -5.75 11.59 11.21
CA ILE A 67 -5.11 10.38 11.74
C ILE A 67 -3.61 10.59 11.80
N LYS A 68 -3.04 10.41 12.99
CA LYS A 68 -1.59 10.39 13.18
C LYS A 68 -1.09 8.95 13.13
N GLY A 69 -0.26 8.63 12.14
CA GLY A 69 0.28 7.29 11.99
C GLY A 69 1.26 7.16 10.83
N TRP A 70 1.79 5.95 10.67
CA TRP A 70 2.64 5.61 9.53
C TRP A 70 1.80 5.30 8.29
N LEU A 71 2.22 5.85 7.15
CA LEU A 71 1.76 5.46 5.82
C LEU A 71 2.79 4.53 5.17
N GLY A 72 2.42 3.86 4.09
CA GLY A 72 3.31 3.00 3.32
C GLY A 72 4.39 3.74 2.55
N LEU A 73 4.63 5.01 2.83
CA LEU A 73 5.59 5.83 2.10
C LEU A 73 7.01 5.55 2.59
N TYR A 74 7.94 5.31 1.68
CA TYR A 74 9.34 5.07 2.00
C TYR A 74 10.28 5.53 0.89
N ARG A 75 11.56 5.69 1.23
CA ARG A 75 12.66 5.94 0.29
C ARG A 75 13.92 5.28 0.81
N GLU A 76 14.78 4.84 -0.09
CA GLU A 76 16.02 4.14 0.28
C GLU A 76 17.05 5.10 0.90
N ASN A 77 17.13 6.32 0.37
CA ASN A 77 18.00 7.37 0.87
C ASN A 77 17.39 8.76 0.57
N SER A 78 18.08 9.84 0.96
CA SER A 78 17.58 11.22 0.79
C SER A 78 17.36 11.65 -0.66
N ASN A 79 18.06 11.02 -1.61
CA ASN A 79 18.08 11.37 -3.02
C ASN A 79 17.19 10.46 -3.86
N SER A 80 16.68 9.37 -3.28
CA SER A 80 15.73 8.47 -3.94
C SER A 80 14.32 9.07 -3.97
N PRO A 81 13.54 8.80 -5.03
CA PRO A 81 12.14 9.17 -5.06
C PRO A 81 11.37 8.45 -3.94
N TRP A 82 10.27 9.06 -3.49
CA TRP A 82 9.34 8.40 -2.60
C TRP A 82 8.59 7.29 -3.34
N LYS A 83 8.42 6.16 -2.66
CA LYS A 83 7.74 4.97 -3.16
C LYS A 83 6.72 4.49 -2.14
N TRP A 84 5.71 3.78 -2.64
CA TRP A 84 4.75 3.07 -1.81
C TRP A 84 5.23 1.65 -1.53
N SER A 85 5.21 1.23 -0.27
CA SER A 85 5.61 -0.10 0.18
C SER A 85 4.76 -1.19 -0.47
N ARG A 86 3.49 -0.87 -0.73
CA ARG A 86 2.59 -1.70 -1.52
C ARG A 86 2.91 -1.53 -3.01
N GLY A 87 3.44 -2.58 -3.61
CA GLY A 87 3.71 -2.63 -5.06
C GLY A 87 5.05 -2.02 -5.48
N ASP A 88 5.75 -1.33 -4.57
CA ASP A 88 7.04 -0.70 -4.85
C ASP A 88 6.99 0.33 -5.99
N GLU A 89 5.85 1.02 -6.10
CA GLU A 89 5.57 2.01 -7.13
C GLU A 89 6.00 3.41 -6.66
N ASN A 90 6.46 4.24 -7.61
CA ASN A 90 6.75 5.64 -7.32
C ASN A 90 5.49 6.36 -6.86
N ALA A 91 5.60 7.16 -5.80
CA ALA A 91 4.48 7.91 -5.28
C ALA A 91 4.15 9.06 -6.25
N THR A 92 2.93 9.04 -6.81
CA THR A 92 2.44 10.03 -7.77
C THR A 92 1.66 11.17 -7.11
N PHE A 93 1.14 10.92 -5.91
CA PHE A 93 0.41 11.89 -5.11
C PHE A 93 1.12 12.10 -3.77
N LEU A 94 1.56 13.34 -3.54
CA LEU A 94 2.28 13.75 -2.35
C LEU A 94 1.56 14.96 -1.73
N SER A 95 0.64 14.73 -0.79
CA SER A 95 -0.07 15.81 -0.05
C SER A 95 0.40 15.82 1.40
N TRP A 96 1.64 16.25 1.62
CA TRP A 96 2.19 16.46 2.96
C TRP A 96 2.56 17.92 3.16
N ALA A 97 2.15 18.46 4.30
CA ALA A 97 2.73 19.67 4.86
C ALA A 97 4.25 19.50 4.92
N ASP A 98 4.98 20.58 4.61
CA ASP A 98 6.43 20.64 4.56
C ASP A 98 7.07 19.70 5.60
N ASN A 99 7.86 18.73 5.12
CA ASN A 99 8.66 17.76 5.88
C ASN A 99 8.07 16.37 6.17
N GLY A 100 7.07 15.90 5.41
CA GLY A 100 6.71 14.47 5.39
C GLY A 100 6.13 13.94 6.71
N LYS A 101 5.52 14.82 7.49
CA LYS A 101 4.70 14.47 8.65
C LYS A 101 3.31 15.04 8.43
N LEU A 102 2.29 14.19 8.49
CA LEU A 102 0.93 14.64 8.76
C LEU A 102 0.91 15.12 10.21
N SER A 103 0.42 16.35 10.42
CA SER A 103 0.31 16.99 11.74
C SER A 103 -0.55 16.18 12.71
#